data_AF-A0A524EXZ8-F1
#
_entry.id   AF-A0A524EXZ8-F1
#
_cell.length_a   1.000
_cell.length_b   1.000
_cell.length_c   1.000
_cell.angle_alpha   90.00
_cell.angle_beta   90.00
_cell.angle_gamma   90.00
#
_symmetry.space_group_name_H-M   'P 1'
#
loop_
_entity.id
_entity.type
_entity.pdbx_description
1 polymer ?
#
loop_
_entity_poly.entity_id
_entity_poly.type
_entity_poly.pdbx_seq_one_letter_code
_entity_poly.pdbx_strand_id
1 'polypeptide(L)'
;MHINIHIAVGIIITSILHYFFNFNLIEYVFVLLLSFICDFDIFFIKFAKNQNHRLYITHSLIPSIILIIIGVIVILFFDYNVILLGGFSYMFHILIDTFDWGTNLFYFPKKQNGFKLLMSLEELENLPRYLSQYKNPGSFFDTKYYNNSICMIIEITLFCMMLISAFIFALEYIYFISFYFIGLAFHLSRHYQLKKSERN
;
A
#
# COMPACT_ATOMS: atom_id res chain seq x y z
N MET A 1 -1.28 -3.08 3.72
CA MET A 1 -0.76 -2.61 5.01
C MET A 1 -1.42 -1.26 5.26
N HIS A 2 -0.96 -0.47 6.21
CA HIS A 2 -1.44 0.90 6.29
C HIS A 2 -0.84 1.76 5.15
N ILE A 3 -1.63 2.72 4.65
CA ILE A 3 -1.26 3.65 3.56
C ILE A 3 0.10 4.35 3.81
N ASN A 4 0.41 4.71 5.06
CA ASN A 4 1.69 5.34 5.41
C ASN A 4 2.87 4.40 5.13
N ILE A 5 2.69 3.08 5.22
CA ILE A 5 3.76 2.14 4.89
C ILE A 5 3.97 2.06 3.38
N HIS A 6 2.90 2.06 2.61
CA HIS A 6 3.00 2.14 1.15
C HIS A 6 3.67 3.45 0.71
N ILE A 7 3.34 4.58 1.37
CA ILE A 7 4.02 5.86 1.17
C ILE A 7 5.50 5.77 1.55
N ALA A 8 5.86 5.16 2.68
CA ALA A 8 7.26 5.00 3.09
C ALA A 8 8.07 4.20 2.07
N VAL A 9 7.54 3.06 1.63
CA VAL A 9 8.14 2.23 0.57
C VAL A 9 8.26 3.03 -0.73
N GLY A 10 7.22 3.76 -1.09
CA GLY A 10 7.21 4.66 -2.24
C GLY A 10 8.33 5.70 -2.22
N ILE A 11 8.52 6.37 -1.09
CA ILE A 11 9.59 7.36 -0.89
C ILE A 11 10.96 6.67 -0.94
N ILE A 12 11.14 5.51 -0.32
CA ILE A 12 12.40 4.74 -0.37
C ILE A 12 12.75 4.43 -1.83
N ILE A 13 11.83 3.79 -2.56
CA ILE A 13 12.04 3.37 -3.96
C ILE A 13 12.31 4.60 -4.83
N THR A 14 11.45 5.62 -4.76
CA THR A 14 11.56 6.80 -5.61
C THR A 14 12.83 7.60 -5.32
N SER A 15 13.26 7.70 -4.06
CA SER A 15 14.51 8.38 -3.71
C SER A 15 15.72 7.66 -4.28
N ILE A 16 15.78 6.33 -4.15
CA ILE A 16 16.86 5.53 -4.74
C ILE A 16 16.86 5.68 -6.28
N LEU A 17 15.69 5.61 -6.92
CA LEU A 17 15.58 5.79 -8.37
C LEU A 17 15.98 7.21 -8.81
N HIS A 18 15.61 8.24 -8.06
CA HIS A 18 16.00 9.60 -8.36
C HIS A 18 17.52 9.78 -8.39
N TYR A 19 18.26 9.14 -7.48
CA TYR A 19 19.73 9.15 -7.50
C TYR A 19 20.31 8.58 -8.81
N PHE A 20 19.72 7.52 -9.37
CA PHE A 20 20.22 6.88 -10.59
C PHE A 20 19.73 7.54 -11.88
N PHE A 21 18.52 8.12 -11.90
CA PHE A 21 17.87 8.63 -13.10
C PHE A 21 17.70 10.15 -13.13
N ASN A 22 18.11 10.85 -12.06
CA ASN A 22 18.03 12.30 -11.91
C ASN A 22 16.65 12.89 -12.23
N PHE A 23 15.61 12.32 -11.62
CA PHE A 23 14.23 12.75 -11.83
C PHE A 23 14.02 14.24 -11.52
N ASN A 24 13.30 14.92 -12.41
CA ASN A 24 12.70 16.20 -12.07
C ASN A 24 11.49 16.01 -11.13
N LEU A 25 10.94 17.11 -10.64
CA LEU A 25 9.85 17.09 -9.67
C LEU A 25 8.62 16.30 -10.15
N ILE A 26 8.23 16.46 -11.42
CA ILE A 26 7.04 15.81 -11.98
C ILE A 26 7.25 14.29 -12.03
N GLU A 27 8.45 13.87 -12.43
CA GLU A 27 8.83 12.45 -12.53
C GLU A 27 8.88 11.79 -11.17
N TYR A 28 9.49 12.47 -10.19
CA TYR A 28 9.54 12.03 -8.81
C TYR A 28 8.11 11.85 -8.25
N VAL A 29 7.26 12.88 -8.40
CA VAL A 29 5.86 12.83 -7.95
C VAL A 29 5.11 11.70 -8.63
N PHE A 30 5.29 11.50 -9.93
CA PHE A 30 4.60 10.46 -10.68
C PHE A 30 4.93 9.05 -10.16
N VAL A 31 6.23 8.73 -10.02
CA VAL A 31 6.67 7.42 -9.53
C VAL A 31 6.26 7.21 -8.06
N LEU A 32 6.35 8.26 -7.24
CA LEU A 32 5.92 8.23 -5.86
C LEU A 32 4.41 7.99 -5.75
N LEU A 33 3.58 8.74 -6.48
CA LEU A 33 2.12 8.58 -6.43
C LEU A 33 1.70 7.17 -6.84
N LEU A 34 2.30 6.60 -7.88
CA LEU A 34 1.99 5.24 -8.33
C LEU A 34 2.26 4.16 -7.27
N SER A 35 3.11 4.42 -6.28
CA SER A 35 3.37 3.47 -5.18
C SER A 35 2.24 3.35 -4.15
N PHE A 36 1.27 4.27 -4.14
CA PHE A 36 0.19 4.25 -3.14
C PHE A 36 -1.16 4.77 -3.65
N ILE A 37 -1.27 5.24 -4.89
CA ILE A 37 -2.51 5.81 -5.43
C ILE A 37 -3.68 4.82 -5.39
N CYS A 38 -3.40 3.51 -5.51
CA CYS A 38 -4.44 2.49 -5.43
C CYS A 38 -5.17 2.48 -4.09
N ASP A 39 -4.50 2.79 -2.97
CA ASP A 39 -5.13 2.82 -1.64
C ASP A 39 -6.22 3.89 -1.50
N PHE A 40 -6.26 4.90 -2.38
CA PHE A 40 -7.32 5.89 -2.39
C PHE A 40 -8.66 5.31 -2.86
N ASP A 41 -8.68 4.10 -3.41
CA ASP A 41 -9.93 3.40 -3.72
C ASP A 41 -10.74 3.03 -2.46
N ILE A 42 -10.13 3.12 -1.26
CA ILE A 42 -10.80 2.98 0.03
C ILE A 42 -11.93 4.00 0.21
N PHE A 43 -11.84 5.19 -0.40
CA PHE A 43 -12.91 6.17 -0.38
C PHE A 43 -14.17 5.70 -1.13
N PHE A 44 -14.02 4.73 -2.02
CA PHE A 44 -15.10 4.12 -2.79
C PHE A 44 -15.55 2.76 -2.22
N ILE A 45 -15.06 2.34 -1.05
CA ILE A 45 -15.32 1.02 -0.45
C ILE A 45 -16.81 0.65 -0.35
N LYS A 46 -17.72 1.64 -0.27
CA LYS A 46 -19.18 1.43 -0.28
C LYS A 46 -19.68 0.70 -1.53
N PHE A 47 -18.97 0.85 -2.66
CA PHE A 47 -19.31 0.20 -3.93
C PHE A 47 -18.56 -1.14 -4.12
N ALA A 48 -17.67 -1.49 -3.19
CA ALA A 48 -16.86 -2.70 -3.30
C ALA A 48 -17.66 -3.93 -2.89
N LYS A 49 -17.44 -5.06 -3.57
CA LYS A 49 -18.02 -6.34 -3.17
C LYS A 49 -17.59 -6.65 -1.73
N ASN A 50 -18.54 -7.02 -0.87
CA ASN A 50 -18.31 -7.27 0.55
C ASN A 50 -17.61 -6.10 1.29
N GLN A 51 -17.75 -4.87 0.80
CA GLN A 51 -17.09 -3.68 1.35
C GLN A 51 -15.57 -3.86 1.49
N ASN A 52 -14.94 -4.50 0.50
CA ASN A 52 -13.50 -4.73 0.47
C ASN A 52 -12.89 -4.12 -0.80
N HIS A 53 -12.27 -2.94 -0.65
CA HIS A 53 -11.66 -2.20 -1.77
C HIS A 53 -10.59 -3.02 -2.51
N ARG A 54 -9.92 -3.95 -1.83
CA ARG A 54 -8.89 -4.83 -2.43
C ARG A 54 -9.40 -5.79 -3.50
N LEU A 55 -10.72 -5.83 -3.71
CA LEU A 55 -11.35 -6.56 -4.81
C LEU A 55 -11.47 -5.74 -6.10
N TYR A 56 -11.17 -4.43 -6.05
CA TYR A 56 -11.10 -3.59 -7.24
C TYR A 56 -9.94 -3.97 -8.15
N ILE A 57 -10.03 -3.52 -9.40
CA ILE A 57 -8.97 -3.71 -10.40
C ILE A 57 -7.70 -2.93 -10.05
N THR A 58 -7.84 -1.84 -9.30
CA THR A 58 -6.76 -1.05 -8.71
C THR A 58 -5.85 -1.93 -7.85
N HIS A 59 -6.39 -2.76 -6.96
CA HIS A 59 -5.60 -3.75 -6.21
C HIS A 59 -5.39 -5.08 -6.96
N SER A 60 -4.99 -5.00 -8.23
CA SER A 60 -4.54 -6.15 -9.03
C SER A 60 -3.22 -5.83 -9.74
N LEU A 61 -2.56 -6.84 -10.33
CA LEU A 61 -1.36 -6.62 -11.15
C LEU A 61 -1.70 -5.99 -12.52
N ILE A 62 -2.97 -5.97 -12.93
CA ILE A 62 -3.37 -5.53 -14.27
C ILE A 62 -2.91 -4.09 -14.55
N PRO A 63 -3.18 -3.08 -13.69
CA PRO A 63 -2.67 -1.72 -13.91
C PRO A 63 -1.14 -1.67 -14.02
N SER A 64 -0.41 -2.37 -13.15
CA SER A 64 1.06 -2.40 -13.24
C SER A 64 1.58 -3.04 -14.53
N ILE A 65 0.97 -4.13 -14.99
CA ILE A 65 1.36 -4.80 -16.24
C ILE A 65 1.13 -3.86 -17.43
N ILE A 66 -0.01 -3.16 -17.47
CA ILE A 66 -0.30 -2.18 -18.52
C ILE A 66 0.76 -1.07 -18.52
N LEU A 67 1.07 -0.50 -17.35
CA LEU A 67 2.10 0.54 -17.22
C LEU A 67 3.49 0.05 -17.64
N ILE A 68 3.86 -1.19 -17.29
CA ILE A 68 5.13 -1.79 -17.69
C ILE A 68 5.20 -1.96 -19.22
N ILE A 69 4.14 -2.47 -19.86
CA ILE A 69 4.09 -2.63 -21.33
C ILE A 69 4.22 -1.27 -22.02
N ILE A 70 3.45 -0.27 -21.58
CA ILE A 70 3.54 1.09 -22.11
C ILE A 70 4.94 1.67 -21.88
N GLY A 71 5.50 1.47 -20.68
CA GLY A 71 6.84 1.93 -20.32
C GLY A 71 7.92 1.34 -21.21
N VAL A 72 7.87 0.04 -21.51
CA VAL A 72 8.81 -0.61 -22.44
C VAL A 72 8.72 0.01 -23.84
N ILE A 73 7.50 0.22 -24.35
CA ILE A 73 7.29 0.88 -25.64
C ILE A 73 7.90 2.29 -25.62
N VAL A 74 7.61 3.07 -24.57
CA VAL A 74 8.09 4.45 -24.45
C VAL A 74 9.62 4.51 -24.35
N ILE A 75 10.28 3.58 -23.66
CA ILE A 75 11.74 3.48 -23.62
C ILE A 75 12.29 3.21 -25.03
N LEU A 76 11.71 2.25 -25.76
CA LEU A 76 12.18 1.88 -27.10
C LEU A 76 12.12 3.03 -28.11
N PHE A 77 11.12 3.92 -27.99
CA PHE A 77 10.90 5.01 -28.95
C PHE A 77 11.40 6.39 -28.48
N PHE A 78 11.49 6.62 -27.16
CA PHE A 78 11.75 7.95 -26.59
C PHE A 78 12.83 7.98 -25.49
N ASP A 79 13.44 6.83 -25.17
CA ASP A 79 14.46 6.69 -24.11
C ASP A 79 14.00 7.26 -22.74
N TYR A 80 12.72 7.06 -22.42
CA TYR A 80 12.09 7.65 -21.24
C TYR A 80 11.60 6.60 -20.23
N ASN A 81 12.33 6.45 -19.13
CA ASN A 81 12.18 5.32 -18.19
C ASN A 81 11.09 5.49 -17.12
N VAL A 82 10.56 6.70 -16.94
CA VAL A 82 9.72 7.07 -15.77
C VAL A 82 8.43 6.24 -15.69
N ILE A 83 7.79 5.96 -16.83
CA ILE A 83 6.55 5.15 -16.87
C ILE A 83 6.82 3.70 -16.45
N LEU A 84 7.92 3.11 -16.93
CA LEU A 84 8.31 1.76 -16.57
C LEU A 84 8.58 1.65 -15.07
N LEU A 85 9.36 2.59 -14.53
CA LEU A 85 9.70 2.65 -13.11
C LEU A 85 8.48 2.89 -12.23
N GLY A 86 7.54 3.74 -12.68
CA GLY A 86 6.23 3.91 -12.04
C GLY A 86 5.39 2.63 -12.05
N GLY A 87 5.40 1.87 -13.16
CA GLY A 87 4.74 0.57 -13.26
C GLY A 87 5.29 -0.46 -12.28
N PHE A 88 6.62 -0.51 -12.09
CA PHE A 88 7.25 -1.34 -11.07
C PHE A 88 6.93 -0.85 -9.65
N SER A 89 6.92 0.45 -9.41
CA SER A 89 6.53 1.05 -8.12
C SER A 89 5.12 0.62 -7.71
N TYR A 90 4.17 0.69 -8.64
CA TYR A 90 2.80 0.18 -8.46
C TYR A 90 2.79 -1.33 -8.20
N MET A 91 3.57 -2.10 -8.96
CA MET A 91 3.65 -3.55 -8.78
C MET A 91 4.13 -3.92 -7.37
N PHE A 92 5.16 -3.24 -6.86
CA PHE A 92 5.66 -3.45 -5.50
C PHE A 92 4.60 -3.21 -4.44
N HIS A 93 3.78 -2.17 -4.59
CA HIS A 93 2.62 -1.96 -3.72
C HIS A 93 1.73 -3.20 -3.66
N ILE A 94 1.30 -3.69 -4.83
CA ILE A 94 0.37 -4.82 -4.93
C ILE A 94 0.98 -6.09 -4.32
N LEU A 95 2.27 -6.32 -4.58
CA LEU A 95 2.99 -7.48 -4.04
C LEU A 95 3.07 -7.42 -2.51
N ILE A 96 3.37 -6.27 -1.92
CA ILE A 96 3.39 -6.09 -0.46
C ILE A 96 2.01 -6.43 0.13
N ASP A 97 0.96 -5.95 -0.51
CA ASP A 97 -0.42 -6.18 -0.10
C ASP A 97 -0.91 -7.63 -0.31
N THR A 98 -0.13 -8.49 -1.00
CA THR A 98 -0.41 -9.94 -1.00
C THR A 98 0.00 -10.63 0.30
N PHE A 99 0.94 -10.07 1.06
CA PHE A 99 1.44 -10.69 2.28
C PHE A 99 0.52 -10.46 3.48
N ASP A 100 -0.14 -9.31 3.58
CA ASP A 100 -0.86 -8.90 4.79
C ASP A 100 -2.28 -9.47 4.90
N TRP A 101 -3.17 -9.09 3.98
CA TRP A 101 -4.59 -9.45 3.92
C TRP A 101 -4.97 -10.02 2.55
N GLY A 102 -4.03 -9.97 1.59
CA GLY A 102 -4.23 -10.42 0.22
C GLY A 102 -4.91 -9.38 -0.66
N THR A 103 -4.70 -9.52 -1.96
CA THR A 103 -5.28 -8.67 -3.01
C THR A 103 -6.00 -9.53 -4.04
N ASN A 104 -6.81 -8.90 -4.88
CA ASN A 104 -7.34 -9.56 -6.07
C ASN A 104 -6.28 -9.60 -7.18
N LEU A 105 -5.19 -10.35 -6.96
CA LEU A 105 -3.94 -10.29 -7.73
C LEU A 105 -4.14 -10.29 -9.25
N PHE A 106 -5.05 -11.14 -9.75
CA PHE A 106 -5.35 -11.30 -11.18
C PHE A 106 -6.71 -10.69 -11.59
N TYR A 107 -7.40 -10.01 -10.68
CA TYR A 107 -8.75 -9.46 -10.79
C TYR A 107 -9.89 -10.48 -11.02
N PHE A 108 -9.70 -11.45 -11.91
CA PHE A 108 -10.54 -12.63 -12.11
C PHE A 108 -9.98 -13.75 -11.23
N PRO A 109 -10.76 -14.39 -10.32
CA PRO A 109 -12.22 -14.51 -10.23
C PRO A 109 -12.90 -13.60 -9.17
N LYS A 110 -12.36 -12.39 -8.89
CA LYS A 110 -12.81 -11.52 -7.78
C LYS A 110 -12.71 -12.21 -6.41
N LYS A 111 -11.56 -12.85 -6.17
CA LYS A 111 -11.20 -13.47 -4.90
C LYS A 111 -9.87 -12.90 -4.42
N GLN A 112 -9.72 -12.72 -3.11
CA GLN A 112 -8.45 -12.31 -2.52
C GLN A 112 -7.47 -13.48 -2.53
N ASN A 113 -6.34 -13.29 -3.21
CA ASN A 113 -5.17 -14.14 -3.22
C ASN A 113 -4.07 -13.51 -2.34
N GLY A 114 -3.25 -14.34 -1.71
CA GLY A 114 -2.16 -13.87 -0.86
C GLY A 114 -1.94 -14.76 0.36
N PHE A 115 -0.84 -14.53 1.06
CA PHE A 115 -0.42 -15.31 2.23
C PHE A 115 -1.26 -15.02 3.47
N LYS A 116 -1.79 -13.79 3.58
CA LYS A 116 -2.66 -13.36 4.69
C LYS A 116 -2.03 -13.62 6.07
N LEU A 117 -0.77 -13.23 6.24
CA LEU A 117 0.10 -13.62 7.37
C LEU A 117 -0.45 -13.26 8.76
N LEU A 118 -1.47 -12.41 8.84
CA LEU A 118 -2.08 -11.96 10.09
C LEU A 118 -3.27 -12.83 10.54
N MET A 119 -3.69 -13.82 9.76
CA MET A 119 -4.77 -14.75 10.12
C MET A 119 -4.29 -16.19 10.11
N SER A 120 -4.81 -16.99 11.04
CA SER A 120 -4.66 -18.44 10.98
C SER A 120 -5.57 -19.04 9.90
N LEU A 121 -5.30 -20.29 9.50
CA LEU A 121 -6.18 -21.03 8.58
C LEU A 121 -7.59 -21.19 9.16
N GLU A 122 -7.70 -21.45 10.47
CA GLU A 122 -8.99 -21.58 11.15
C GLU A 122 -9.81 -20.26 11.07
N GLU A 123 -9.14 -19.13 11.27
CA GLU A 123 -9.76 -17.80 11.17
C GLU A 123 -10.19 -17.48 9.75
N LEU A 124 -9.42 -17.91 8.74
CA LEU A 124 -9.76 -17.74 7.34
C LEU A 124 -11.00 -18.55 6.94
N GLU A 125 -11.08 -19.80 7.38
CA GLU A 125 -12.21 -20.70 7.06
C GLU A 125 -13.48 -20.30 7.81
N ASN A 126 -13.35 -19.77 9.02
CA ASN A 126 -14.47 -19.41 9.90
C ASN A 126 -14.60 -17.89 10.12
N LEU A 127 -14.14 -17.07 9.17
CA LEU A 127 -14.06 -15.62 9.33
C LEU A 127 -15.36 -14.96 9.84
N PRO A 128 -16.57 -15.31 9.36
CA PRO A 128 -17.81 -14.70 9.87
C PRO A 128 -18.00 -14.88 11.39
N ARG A 129 -17.59 -16.03 11.94
CA ARG A 129 -17.65 -16.31 13.38
C ARG A 129 -16.75 -15.36 14.16
N TYR A 130 -15.52 -15.16 13.70
CA TYR A 130 -14.56 -14.27 14.36
C TYR A 130 -14.95 -12.80 14.23
N LEU A 131 -15.45 -12.38 13.07
CA LEU A 131 -15.94 -11.02 12.86
C LEU A 131 -17.15 -10.70 13.76
N SER A 132 -18.03 -11.67 14.02
CA SER A 132 -19.22 -11.48 14.86
C SER A 132 -18.92 -11.20 16.34
N GLN A 133 -17.68 -11.41 16.79
CA GLN A 133 -17.24 -11.13 18.16
C GLN A 133 -17.00 -9.63 18.40
N TYR A 134 -16.95 -8.83 17.34
CA TYR A 134 -16.69 -7.38 17.39
C TYR A 134 -17.95 -6.62 17.02
N LYS A 135 -18.19 -5.47 17.64
CA LYS A 135 -19.29 -4.56 17.26
C LYS A 135 -19.08 -4.02 15.84
N ASN A 136 -17.83 -3.76 15.49
CA ASN A 136 -17.42 -3.41 14.14
C ASN A 136 -16.46 -4.48 13.57
N PRO A 137 -16.78 -5.13 12.43
CA PRO A 137 -15.89 -6.13 11.82
C PRO A 137 -14.47 -5.60 11.52
N GLY A 138 -14.32 -4.30 11.29
CA GLY A 138 -13.01 -3.65 11.10
C GLY A 138 -12.09 -3.76 12.32
N SER A 139 -12.65 -3.86 13.52
CA SER A 139 -11.91 -3.99 14.78
C SER A 139 -11.13 -5.30 14.86
N PHE A 140 -11.59 -6.38 14.22
CA PHE A 140 -10.85 -7.65 14.14
C PHE A 140 -9.50 -7.46 13.45
N PHE A 141 -9.52 -6.85 12.25
CA PHE A 141 -8.32 -6.62 11.44
C PHE A 141 -7.36 -5.64 12.12
N ASP A 142 -7.91 -4.56 12.69
CA ASP A 142 -7.16 -3.54 13.42
C ASP A 142 -6.45 -4.13 14.65
N THR A 143 -7.19 -4.91 15.46
CA THR A 143 -6.64 -5.58 16.65
C THR A 143 -5.52 -6.55 16.28
N LYS A 144 -5.71 -7.35 15.22
CA LYS A 144 -4.70 -8.29 14.73
C LYS A 144 -3.42 -7.59 14.29
N TYR A 145 -3.55 -6.45 13.61
CA TYR A 145 -2.41 -5.68 13.13
C TYR A 145 -1.62 -5.06 14.29
N TYR A 146 -2.27 -4.30 15.16
CA TYR A 146 -1.60 -3.56 16.23
C TYR A 146 -1.10 -4.44 17.37
N ASN A 147 -1.68 -5.63 17.58
CA ASN A 147 -1.16 -6.60 18.55
C ASN A 147 0.01 -7.43 18.00
N ASN A 148 0.33 -7.32 16.71
CA ASN A 148 1.45 -8.02 16.11
C ASN A 148 2.74 -7.19 16.19
N SER A 149 3.64 -7.56 17.12
CA SER A 149 4.92 -6.87 17.30
C SER A 149 5.79 -6.85 16.05
N ILE A 150 5.70 -7.87 15.18
CA ILE A 150 6.46 -7.93 13.93
C ILE A 150 5.99 -6.82 12.98
N CYS A 151 4.68 -6.60 12.86
CA CYS A 151 4.15 -5.48 12.08
C CYS A 151 4.69 -4.16 12.58
N MET A 152 4.66 -3.92 13.89
CA MET A 152 5.16 -2.68 14.48
C MET A 152 6.66 -2.47 14.23
N ILE A 153 7.47 -3.52 14.35
CA ILE A 153 8.91 -3.47 14.04
C ILE A 153 9.15 -3.14 12.56
N ILE A 154 8.39 -3.77 11.65
CA ILE A 154 8.48 -3.49 10.21
C ILE A 154 8.11 -2.03 9.92
N GLU A 155 7.04 -1.50 10.53
CA GLU A 155 6.63 -0.11 10.33
C GLU A 155 7.71 0.89 10.77
N ILE A 156 8.29 0.69 11.96
CA ILE A 156 9.37 1.54 12.49
C ILE A 156 10.60 1.44 11.60
N THR A 157 10.95 0.24 11.15
CA THR A 157 12.11 0.01 10.27
C THR A 157 11.92 0.74 8.95
N LEU A 158 10.75 0.63 8.32
CA LEU A 158 10.44 1.31 7.06
C LEU A 158 10.40 2.82 7.21
N PHE A 159 9.93 3.33 8.35
CA PHE A 159 10.01 4.77 8.65
C PHE A 159 11.46 5.25 8.73
N CYS A 160 12.33 4.56 9.48
CA CYS A 160 13.75 4.91 9.56
C CYS A 160 14.43 4.83 8.19
N MET A 161 14.17 3.76 7.41
CA MET A 161 14.70 3.60 6.06
C MET A 161 14.23 4.72 5.13
N MET A 162 12.96 5.12 5.20
CA MET A 162 12.43 6.24 4.44
C MET A 162 13.19 7.54 4.72
N LEU A 163 13.42 7.87 6.00
CA LEU A 163 14.18 9.07 6.37
C LEU A 163 15.60 9.01 5.82
N ILE A 164 16.30 7.89 5.99
CA ILE A 164 17.68 7.70 5.53
C ILE A 164 17.74 7.80 4.00
N SER A 165 16.87 7.09 3.29
CA SER A 165 16.85 7.10 1.82
C SER A 165 16.52 8.48 1.25
N ALA A 166 15.53 9.18 1.80
CA ALA A 166 15.21 10.54 1.35
C ALA A 166 16.38 11.51 1.60
N PHE A 167 17.01 11.44 2.78
CA PHE A 167 18.10 12.32 3.14
C PHE A 167 19.35 12.11 2.27
N ILE A 168 19.70 10.86 1.96
CA ILE A 168 20.90 10.51 1.18
C ILE A 168 20.67 10.71 -0.32
N PHE A 169 19.51 10.31 -0.83
CA PHE A 169 19.30 10.16 -2.28
C PHE A 169 18.39 11.22 -2.91
N ALA A 170 17.60 11.97 -2.13
CA ALA A 170 16.60 12.91 -2.65
C ALA A 170 16.28 14.06 -1.67
N LEU A 171 17.32 14.73 -1.15
CA LEU A 171 17.18 15.74 -0.10
C LEU A 171 16.29 16.92 -0.54
N GLU A 172 16.35 17.30 -1.82
CA GLU A 172 15.50 18.32 -2.44
C GLU A 172 14.00 17.97 -2.39
N TYR A 173 13.66 16.69 -2.26
CA TYR A 173 12.28 16.18 -2.24
C TYR A 173 11.86 15.69 -0.84
N ILE A 174 12.63 16.00 0.21
CA ILE A 174 12.39 15.55 1.59
C ILE A 174 11.00 15.92 2.13
N TYR A 175 10.39 16.99 1.60
CA TYR A 175 9.06 17.44 2.02
C TYR A 175 7.94 16.42 1.73
N PHE A 176 8.14 15.47 0.81
CA PHE A 176 7.18 14.39 0.56
C PHE A 176 7.01 13.43 1.74
N ILE A 177 7.93 13.42 2.71
CA ILE A 177 7.75 12.72 3.99
C ILE A 177 6.48 13.20 4.72
N SER A 178 6.01 14.43 4.47
CA SER A 178 4.74 14.91 5.04
C SER A 178 3.54 14.00 4.70
N PHE A 179 3.53 13.36 3.52
CA PHE A 179 2.48 12.39 3.16
C PHE A 179 2.45 11.17 4.08
N TYR A 180 3.61 10.72 4.57
CA TYR A 180 3.67 9.63 5.54
C TYR A 180 2.88 9.98 6.80
N PHE A 181 3.09 11.18 7.35
CA PHE A 181 2.41 11.62 8.57
C PHE A 181 0.91 11.83 8.37
N ILE A 182 0.48 12.31 7.19
CA ILE A 182 -0.94 12.41 6.84
C ILE A 182 -1.58 11.01 6.82
N GLY A 183 -0.92 10.04 6.17
CA GLY A 183 -1.37 8.65 6.14
C GLY A 183 -1.43 8.02 7.53
N LEU A 184 -0.42 8.27 8.36
CA LEU A 184 -0.33 7.75 9.72
C LEU A 184 -1.46 8.33 10.59
N ALA A 185 -1.69 9.64 10.51
CA ALA A 185 -2.77 10.31 11.24
C ALA A 185 -4.15 9.72 10.86
N PHE A 186 -4.37 9.45 9.58
CA PHE A 186 -5.60 8.79 9.11
C PHE A 186 -5.81 7.41 9.76
N HIS A 187 -4.79 6.54 9.77
CA HIS A 187 -4.91 5.21 10.37
C HIS A 187 -5.04 5.25 11.89
N LEU A 188 -4.27 6.10 12.57
CA LEU A 188 -4.40 6.26 14.02
C LEU A 188 -5.78 6.77 14.41
N SER A 189 -6.32 7.75 13.68
CA SER A 189 -7.68 8.24 13.90
C SER A 189 -8.70 7.10 13.79
N ARG A 190 -8.60 6.27 12.75
CA ARG A 190 -9.47 5.10 12.57
C ARG A 190 -9.31 4.08 13.71
N HIS A 191 -8.07 3.75 14.09
CA HIS A 191 -7.78 2.85 15.21
C HIS A 191 -8.46 3.31 16.50
N TYR A 192 -8.29 4.58 16.88
CA TYR A 192 -8.90 5.13 18.09
C TYR A 192 -10.43 5.14 18.02
N GLN A 193 -11.01 5.41 16.85
CA GLN A 193 -12.47 5.35 16.66
C GLN A 193 -13.01 3.94 16.85
N LEU A 194 -12.37 2.93 16.24
CA LEU A 194 -12.75 1.52 16.39
C LEU A 194 -12.63 1.07 17.85
N LYS A 195 -11.50 1.37 18.50
CA LYS A 195 -11.25 1.05 19.91
C LYS A 195 -12.28 1.69 20.84
N LYS A 196 -12.70 2.93 20.57
CA LYS A 196 -13.77 3.60 21.32
C LYS A 196 -15.13 2.93 21.10
N SER A 197 -15.43 2.54 19.86
CA SER A 197 -16.67 1.85 19.50
C SER A 197 -16.80 0.48 20.17
N GLU A 198 -15.71 -0.25 20.39
CA GLU A 198 -15.78 -1.55 21.06
C GLU A 198 -16.01 -1.41 22.57
N ARG A 199 -15.46 -0.36 23.20
CA ARG A 199 -15.59 -0.10 24.65
C ARG A 199 -16.99 0.34 25.09
N ASN A 200 -17.71 1.06 24.23
CA ASN A 200 -19.07 1.56 24.49
C ASN A 200 -20.10 0.55 24.01
#